data_AF-A0A511YMH0-F1
#
_entry.id   AF-A0A511YMH0-F1
#
_cell.length_a   1.000
_cell.length_b   1.000
_cell.length_c   1.000
_cell.angle_alpha   90.00
_cell.angle_beta   90.00
_cell.angle_gamma   90.00
#
_symmetry.space_group_name_H-M   'P 1'
#
loop_
_entity.id
_entity.type
_entity.pdbx_description
1 polymer ?
#
loop_
_entity_poly.entity_id
_entity_poly.type
_entity_poly.pdbx_seq_one_letter_code
_entity_poly.pdbx_strand_id
1 'polypeptide(L)'
;MYSQVGINTNNPQAIFHVDGGKDNPATGVPTTAQQSNDFVVTSTGATGIATIAPTNKLHVVAASNPLRLNGLVNAQKTDSLLTVDASTGVVRMRSINSISGSSSSTCNPGIKSGTISHNQPYGCSGYDPGVFTSSAADPGIGGSIAYTWQQSTDGGTTWTAASGTNNVQNYDPPALTIPTKYRRAAANYCGVVYTNTVDIAIDGASSGIVATPCALAPGESTSLSIGLFTGSSVISWSVSPSTGMTFSSTNTTTTTLTASSGAAVGSYTVTATITSPGCGNKSFTKTITVVPAGVNVGNLKTSCKEILDSGLSTGNGTYWIDPDGSGNAYCAEQVYCNMTDNGGGWTLILKSMNNNSDFKYNSGLWASGAVFNTSDFDLTNSSTANALYKPYNYLSAKDFWVDFVTTPDLTPFTVPTAGTPKTLANATLNANIANQYLNQACQNNGINSTYFTPANAYTIEKGGSGNGINLGSSVISIRFGVMTNNENNEIFNTSDSGIGIGIANIQQSSAGNISSGNSTCLDCIQSCSIYTGTNGNGFYKAILWAR
;
A
#
# COMPACT_ATOMS: atom_id res chain seq x y z
N MET A 1 -52.27 72.99 9.46
CA MET A 1 -51.31 73.58 10.42
C MET A 1 -51.08 72.55 11.50
N TYR A 2 -49.94 71.85 11.49
CA TYR A 2 -49.57 70.93 12.56
C TYR A 2 -48.78 71.74 13.59
N SER A 3 -49.42 72.08 14.71
CA SER A 3 -48.72 72.70 15.84
C SER A 3 -47.77 71.69 16.47
N GLN A 4 -46.52 72.09 16.72
CA GLN A 4 -45.63 71.34 17.60
C GLN A 4 -46.25 71.27 19.00
N VAL A 5 -46.15 70.12 19.66
CA VAL A 5 -46.70 69.90 21.00
C VAL A 5 -45.54 69.91 22.01
N GLY A 6 -45.46 70.98 22.79
CA GLY A 6 -44.59 71.09 23.96
C GLY A 6 -45.34 70.68 25.23
N ILE A 7 -44.74 69.81 26.04
CA ILE A 7 -45.11 69.59 27.43
C ILE A 7 -44.00 70.20 28.28
N ASN A 8 -44.37 71.04 29.24
CA ASN A 8 -43.49 71.85 30.11
C ASN A 8 -42.57 72.87 29.41
N THR A 9 -42.27 72.74 28.12
CA THR A 9 -41.59 73.76 27.31
C THR A 9 -42.55 74.55 26.41
N ASN A 10 -42.37 75.86 26.36
CA ASN A 10 -43.05 76.76 25.41
C ASN A 10 -42.28 76.89 24.07
N ASN A 11 -41.13 76.22 23.94
CA ASN A 11 -40.19 76.32 22.84
C ASN A 11 -39.81 74.89 22.35
N PRO A 12 -40.78 74.11 21.83
CA PRO A 12 -40.56 72.72 21.43
C PRO A 12 -39.59 72.63 20.24
N GLN A 13 -38.51 71.86 20.39
CA GLN A 13 -37.47 71.70 19.37
C GLN A 13 -37.82 70.61 18.32
N ALA A 14 -38.93 69.90 18.50
CA ALA A 14 -39.37 68.80 17.65
C ALA A 14 -40.90 68.81 17.46
N ILE A 15 -41.51 67.81 16.80
CA ILE A 15 -42.99 67.80 16.62
C ILE A 15 -43.72 67.46 17.92
N PHE A 16 -43.08 66.66 18.78
CA PHE A 16 -43.46 66.45 20.17
C PHE A 16 -42.21 66.60 21.04
N HIS A 17 -42.28 67.40 22.10
CA HIS A 17 -41.17 67.69 23.02
C HIS A 17 -41.69 67.71 24.45
N VAL A 18 -41.18 66.84 25.31
CA VAL A 18 -41.44 66.81 26.75
C VAL A 18 -40.19 67.24 27.47
N ASP A 19 -40.28 68.37 28.16
CA ASP A 19 -39.25 68.89 29.05
C ASP A 19 -39.49 68.36 30.47
N GLY A 20 -38.62 67.47 30.93
CA GLY A 20 -38.77 66.83 32.24
C GLY A 20 -38.45 67.76 33.41
N GLY A 21 -37.47 68.65 33.25
CA GLY A 21 -36.99 69.58 34.27
C GLY A 21 -37.77 70.89 34.31
N LYS A 22 -38.52 71.20 33.25
CA LYS A 22 -39.12 72.51 32.96
C LYS A 22 -38.06 73.62 32.93
N ASP A 23 -36.86 73.30 32.47
CA ASP A 23 -35.69 74.18 32.49
C ASP A 23 -35.24 74.66 31.11
N ASN A 24 -35.92 74.29 30.02
CA ASN A 24 -35.60 74.77 28.68
C ASN A 24 -35.84 76.28 28.49
N PRO A 25 -34.99 76.98 27.71
CA PRO A 25 -35.12 78.40 27.48
C PRO A 25 -36.36 78.72 26.64
N ALA A 26 -36.99 79.86 26.92
CA ALA A 26 -38.18 80.33 26.19
C ALA A 26 -37.93 80.61 24.70
N THR A 27 -36.68 80.80 24.28
CA THR A 27 -36.25 80.92 22.88
C THR A 27 -34.86 80.31 22.69
N GLY A 28 -34.56 79.82 21.48
CA GLY A 28 -33.26 79.24 21.15
C GLY A 28 -33.17 77.75 21.47
N VAL A 29 -31.95 77.20 21.43
CA VAL A 29 -31.69 75.77 21.60
C VAL A 29 -31.33 75.45 23.05
N PRO A 30 -31.97 74.46 23.71
CA PRO A 30 -31.55 73.93 25.00
C PRO A 30 -30.06 73.54 25.08
N THR A 31 -29.40 73.87 26.18
CA THR A 31 -28.04 73.38 26.48
C THR A 31 -28.04 71.88 26.73
N THR A 32 -26.89 71.21 26.55
CA THR A 32 -26.75 69.76 26.78
C THR A 32 -27.18 69.31 28.18
N ALA A 33 -27.08 70.19 29.19
CA ALA A 33 -27.54 69.91 30.56
C ALA A 33 -29.07 69.89 30.65
N GLN A 34 -29.75 70.88 30.09
CA GLN A 34 -31.23 70.93 30.01
C GLN A 34 -31.75 69.75 29.18
N GLN A 35 -31.15 69.51 28.01
CA GLN A 35 -31.50 68.38 27.14
C GLN A 35 -31.45 67.03 27.86
N SER A 36 -30.65 66.85 28.92
CA SER A 36 -30.49 65.57 29.61
C SER A 36 -31.78 65.00 30.22
N ASN A 37 -32.78 65.85 30.45
CA ASN A 37 -34.10 65.46 30.96
C ASN A 37 -35.21 65.49 29.87
N ASP A 38 -34.88 65.85 28.63
CA ASP A 38 -35.82 65.95 27.52
C ASP A 38 -36.16 64.58 26.90
N PHE A 39 -37.40 64.47 26.42
CA PHE A 39 -37.86 63.47 25.46
C PHE A 39 -38.43 64.15 24.21
N VAL A 40 -37.98 63.77 23.02
CA VAL A 40 -38.48 64.34 21.75
C VAL A 40 -38.90 63.27 20.75
N VAL A 41 -39.85 63.60 19.88
CA VAL A 41 -40.10 62.91 18.62
C VAL A 41 -40.02 63.93 17.49
N THR A 42 -39.22 63.64 16.46
CA THR A 42 -39.04 64.49 15.28
C THR A 42 -40.15 64.29 14.25
N SER A 43 -40.29 65.22 13.30
CA SER A 43 -41.21 65.09 12.16
C SER A 43 -40.91 63.89 11.26
N THR A 44 -39.69 63.32 11.32
CA THR A 44 -39.30 62.09 10.62
C THR A 44 -39.52 60.83 11.47
N GLY A 45 -40.14 60.94 12.64
CA GLY A 45 -40.43 59.83 13.55
C GLY A 45 -39.18 59.20 14.16
N ALA A 46 -38.17 60.00 14.45
CA ALA A 46 -37.03 59.59 15.29
C ALA A 46 -37.26 60.09 16.73
N THR A 47 -36.97 59.24 17.70
CA THR A 47 -37.17 59.53 19.13
C THR A 47 -35.83 59.81 19.80
N GLY A 48 -35.72 60.95 20.48
CA GLY A 48 -34.57 61.32 21.29
C GLY A 48 -34.91 61.26 22.78
N ILE A 49 -34.02 60.66 23.57
CA ILE A 49 -34.03 60.73 25.04
C ILE A 49 -32.69 61.34 25.44
N ALA A 50 -32.74 62.37 26.29
CA ALA A 50 -31.58 63.17 26.68
C ALA A 50 -30.89 63.93 25.51
N THR A 51 -31.58 64.07 24.37
CA THR A 51 -31.11 64.81 23.19
C THR A 51 -32.27 65.23 22.29
N ILE A 52 -32.21 66.45 21.75
CA ILE A 52 -33.21 66.95 20.79
C ILE A 52 -32.91 66.58 19.33
N ALA A 53 -31.71 66.06 19.05
CA ALA A 53 -31.21 65.79 17.70
C ALA A 53 -30.87 64.29 17.51
N PRO A 54 -31.86 63.39 17.50
CA PRO A 54 -31.62 61.96 17.36
C PRO A 54 -31.05 61.61 15.98
N THR A 55 -29.86 61.00 15.95
CA THR A 55 -29.20 60.50 14.72
C THR A 55 -29.76 59.17 14.23
N ASN A 56 -30.46 58.45 15.12
CA ASN A 56 -31.04 57.13 14.90
C ASN A 56 -32.51 57.15 15.31
N LYS A 57 -33.32 56.19 14.82
CA LYS A 57 -34.77 56.14 15.08
C LYS A 57 -35.14 56.09 16.57
N LEU A 58 -34.26 55.54 17.40
CA LEU A 58 -34.22 55.78 18.84
C LEU A 58 -32.77 56.15 19.18
N HIS A 59 -32.57 57.31 19.79
CA HIS A 59 -31.27 57.78 20.29
C HIS A 59 -31.41 58.11 21.77
N VAL A 60 -30.62 57.45 22.62
CA VAL A 60 -30.62 57.66 24.08
C VAL A 60 -29.21 58.05 24.51
N VAL A 61 -29.07 59.22 25.12
CA VAL A 61 -27.79 59.74 25.60
C VAL A 61 -27.72 59.61 27.12
N ALA A 62 -26.72 58.91 27.66
CA ALA A 62 -26.48 58.88 29.10
C ALA A 62 -25.01 58.67 29.42
N ALA A 63 -24.56 59.20 30.57
CA ALA A 63 -23.17 59.06 31.02
C ALA A 63 -22.80 57.63 31.44
N SER A 64 -23.79 56.80 31.82
CA SER A 64 -23.60 55.37 32.09
C SER A 64 -24.88 54.58 31.80
N ASN A 65 -24.73 53.37 31.25
CA ASN A 65 -25.79 52.37 31.05
C ASN A 65 -27.12 52.94 30.47
N PRO A 66 -27.11 53.53 29.26
CA PRO A 66 -28.24 54.33 28.72
C PRO A 66 -29.55 53.57 28.51
N LEU A 67 -29.54 52.24 28.43
CA LEU A 67 -30.74 51.44 28.23
C LEU A 67 -30.77 50.24 29.20
N ARG A 68 -31.85 50.13 29.98
CA ARG A 68 -32.12 48.99 30.86
C ARG A 68 -33.37 48.25 30.37
N LEU A 69 -33.20 46.99 29.99
CA LEU A 69 -34.30 46.10 29.60
C LEU A 69 -34.56 45.08 30.71
N ASN A 70 -35.61 45.30 31.51
CA ASN A 70 -36.02 44.36 32.56
C ASN A 70 -36.77 43.16 31.95
N GLY A 71 -36.60 41.98 32.54
CA GLY A 71 -37.27 40.74 32.11
C GLY A 71 -36.43 39.79 31.25
N LEU A 72 -35.21 40.19 30.87
CA LEU A 72 -34.23 39.31 30.24
C LEU A 72 -33.66 38.33 31.29
N VAL A 73 -34.37 37.23 31.54
CA VAL A 73 -33.97 36.18 32.49
C VAL A 73 -32.95 35.22 31.88
N ASN A 74 -31.99 34.77 32.69
CA ASN A 74 -30.86 33.96 32.24
C ASN A 74 -31.20 32.46 32.13
N ALA A 75 -31.88 32.04 31.05
CA ALA A 75 -31.94 30.63 30.64
C ALA A 75 -32.50 30.43 29.20
N GLN A 76 -31.63 30.03 28.24
CA GLN A 76 -31.94 29.38 26.94
C GLN A 76 -32.94 30.11 25.97
N LYS A 77 -32.70 30.34 24.67
CA LYS A 77 -31.98 29.59 23.60
C LYS A 77 -31.57 30.51 22.42
N THR A 78 -30.61 30.04 21.61
CA THR A 78 -30.42 30.23 20.15
C THR A 78 -30.43 31.61 19.45
N ASP A 79 -30.80 32.73 20.09
CA ASP A 79 -30.97 34.01 19.38
C ASP A 79 -29.67 34.83 19.13
N SER A 80 -29.77 35.74 18.14
CA SER A 80 -28.64 36.53 17.61
C SER A 80 -27.99 37.43 18.67
N LEU A 81 -26.66 37.51 18.67
CA LEU A 81 -25.92 38.34 19.62
C LEU A 81 -26.15 39.83 19.33
N LEU A 82 -26.67 40.53 20.33
CA LEU A 82 -26.81 41.99 20.32
C LEU A 82 -25.47 42.63 20.67
N THR A 83 -24.77 43.15 19.67
CA THR A 83 -23.43 43.76 19.83
C THR A 83 -23.51 45.28 19.78
N VAL A 84 -22.72 45.97 20.61
CA VAL A 84 -22.56 47.44 20.52
C VAL A 84 -21.29 47.74 19.73
N ASP A 85 -21.39 48.61 18.73
CA ASP A 85 -20.23 49.15 18.03
C ASP A 85 -19.45 50.09 18.96
N ALA A 86 -18.23 49.71 19.33
CA ALA A 86 -17.42 50.45 20.31
C ALA A 86 -17.01 51.87 19.86
N SER A 87 -17.14 52.19 18.57
CA SER A 87 -16.79 53.51 18.02
C SER A 87 -17.99 54.44 17.82
N THR A 88 -19.20 53.88 17.71
CA THR A 88 -20.42 54.66 17.38
C THR A 88 -21.57 54.45 18.38
N GLY A 89 -21.46 53.53 19.33
CA GLY A 89 -22.53 53.20 20.29
C GLY A 89 -23.75 52.49 19.68
N VAL A 90 -23.76 52.25 18.37
CA VAL A 90 -24.91 51.66 17.66
C VAL A 90 -25.01 50.17 17.94
N VAL A 91 -26.22 49.74 18.30
CA VAL A 91 -26.57 48.33 18.45
C VAL A 91 -26.67 47.66 17.07
N ARG A 92 -25.90 46.59 16.87
CA ARG A 92 -25.89 45.75 15.65
C ARG A 92 -26.22 44.30 16.01
N MET A 93 -27.07 43.66 15.22
CA MET A 93 -27.22 42.20 15.24
C MET A 93 -26.03 41.57 14.51
N ARG A 94 -25.40 40.56 15.11
CA ARG A 94 -24.40 39.71 14.44
C ARG A 94 -24.81 38.24 14.51
N SER A 95 -24.57 37.51 13.43
CA SER A 95 -24.75 36.06 13.41
C SER A 95 -23.76 35.39 14.34
N ILE A 96 -24.24 34.42 15.12
CA ILE A 96 -23.44 33.61 16.05
C ILE A 96 -22.31 32.85 15.33
N ASN A 97 -22.46 32.60 14.02
CA ASN A 97 -21.45 31.97 13.16
C ASN A 97 -20.15 32.79 13.02
N SER A 98 -20.13 34.03 13.51
CA SER A 98 -18.91 34.86 13.60
C SER A 98 -18.17 34.73 14.94
N ILE A 99 -18.68 33.94 15.89
CA ILE A 99 -18.18 33.84 17.27
C ILE A 99 -18.19 32.38 17.75
N SER A 100 -17.66 31.46 16.95
CA SER A 100 -17.51 30.05 17.35
C SER A 100 -16.19 29.45 16.88
N GLY A 101 -15.26 29.27 17.82
CA GLY A 101 -14.16 28.33 17.66
C GLY A 101 -14.55 26.96 18.19
N SER A 102 -14.86 26.00 17.31
CA SER A 102 -14.61 24.57 17.53
C SER A 102 -14.87 23.73 16.26
N SER A 103 -13.84 23.00 15.82
CA SER A 103 -13.92 21.78 14.99
C SER A 103 -14.70 21.81 13.66
N SER A 104 -14.38 22.77 12.78
CA SER A 104 -14.29 22.47 11.34
C SER A 104 -13.16 23.30 10.73
N SER A 105 -12.07 22.61 10.35
CA SER A 105 -10.81 23.23 9.96
C SER A 105 -10.80 23.64 8.48
N THR A 106 -11.26 24.86 8.19
CA THR A 106 -10.87 25.58 6.97
C THR A 106 -10.30 26.94 7.33
N CYS A 107 -9.04 26.96 7.79
CA CYS A 107 -8.24 28.16 7.60
C CYS A 107 -8.23 28.49 6.11
N ASN A 108 -8.73 29.67 5.75
CA ASN A 108 -8.80 30.13 4.37
C ASN A 108 -8.31 31.58 4.30
N PRO A 109 -7.08 31.84 3.83
CA PRO A 109 -6.10 30.87 3.34
C PRO A 109 -5.54 29.96 4.44
N GLY A 110 -5.30 28.70 4.09
CA GLY A 110 -4.63 27.70 4.94
C GLY A 110 -3.11 27.75 4.79
N ILE A 111 -2.42 27.05 5.68
CA ILE A 111 -0.95 26.91 5.64
C ILE A 111 -0.50 26.20 4.35
N LYS A 112 0.60 26.66 3.75
CA LYS A 112 1.25 25.99 2.59
C LYS A 112 2.70 25.67 2.92
N SER A 113 3.15 24.46 2.62
CA SER A 113 4.42 23.89 3.12
C SER A 113 5.69 24.54 2.60
N GLY A 114 5.62 25.27 1.49
CA GLY A 114 6.79 25.61 0.69
C GLY A 114 7.33 24.39 -0.06
N THR A 115 8.55 24.51 -0.57
CA THR A 115 9.25 23.53 -1.40
C THR A 115 10.69 23.38 -0.93
N ILE A 116 11.31 22.23 -1.17
CA ILE A 116 12.74 22.01 -0.96
C ILE A 116 13.44 22.02 -2.32
N SER A 117 14.55 22.75 -2.40
CA SER A 117 15.51 22.75 -3.50
C SER A 117 16.85 22.21 -3.00
N HIS A 118 17.33 21.13 -3.62
CA HIS A 118 18.64 20.56 -3.40
C HIS A 118 19.09 19.83 -4.68
N ASN A 119 20.38 19.90 -5.01
CA ASN A 119 20.93 19.51 -6.31
C ASN A 119 21.93 18.34 -6.27
N GLN A 120 22.12 17.66 -5.14
CA GLN A 120 23.07 16.55 -5.00
C GLN A 120 22.45 15.31 -4.32
N PRO A 121 21.78 14.41 -5.06
CA PRO A 121 21.08 13.27 -4.47
C PRO A 121 21.95 12.01 -4.30
N TYR A 122 23.28 12.05 -4.47
CA TYR A 122 24.14 10.86 -4.39
C TYR A 122 25.44 11.09 -3.64
N GLY A 123 25.76 10.14 -2.77
CA GLY A 123 27.10 9.93 -2.24
C GLY A 123 27.33 8.48 -1.81
N CYS A 124 28.28 8.29 -0.91
CA CYS A 124 28.82 6.99 -0.50
C CYS A 124 28.90 6.97 1.03
N SER A 125 29.14 5.82 1.67
CA SER A 125 29.06 5.74 3.13
C SER A 125 30.00 6.75 3.81
N GLY A 126 29.42 7.68 4.58
CA GLY A 126 30.10 8.86 5.14
C GLY A 126 29.93 10.15 4.32
N TYR A 127 29.07 10.18 3.29
CA TYR A 127 28.78 11.38 2.50
C TYR A 127 27.91 12.36 3.28
N ASP A 128 28.39 13.60 3.34
CA ASP A 128 27.75 14.75 3.97
C ASP A 128 26.96 15.52 2.88
N PRO A 129 25.61 15.42 2.83
CA PRO A 129 24.81 16.15 1.86
C PRO A 129 24.77 17.63 2.23
N GLY A 130 25.13 18.52 1.30
CA GLY A 130 25.10 19.95 1.59
C GLY A 130 23.70 20.49 1.90
N VAL A 131 23.61 21.51 2.75
CA VAL A 131 22.38 22.22 3.18
C VAL A 131 21.21 22.15 2.19
N PHE A 132 20.11 21.56 2.64
CA PHE A 132 18.81 21.61 1.97
C PHE A 132 18.20 23.00 2.13
N THR A 133 18.11 23.73 1.02
CA THR A 133 17.41 25.03 0.99
C THR A 133 15.92 24.79 0.82
N SER A 134 15.09 25.41 1.67
CA SER A 134 13.64 25.30 1.55
C SER A 134 12.98 26.68 1.63
N SER A 135 12.05 26.94 0.73
CA SER A 135 11.27 28.18 0.74
C SER A 135 10.45 28.28 2.04
N ALA A 136 10.15 29.50 2.46
CA ALA A 136 9.34 29.71 3.66
C ALA A 136 7.92 29.17 3.42
N ALA A 137 7.35 28.53 4.44
CA ALA A 137 5.93 28.19 4.42
C ALA A 137 5.07 29.45 4.51
N ASP A 138 3.93 29.46 3.81
CA ASP A 138 2.91 30.50 3.92
C ASP A 138 2.06 30.18 5.15
N PRO A 139 2.01 31.03 6.20
CA PRO A 139 1.27 30.74 7.43
C PRO A 139 -0.24 30.75 7.23
N GLY A 140 -0.75 31.33 6.14
CA GLY A 140 -2.16 31.68 6.01
C GLY A 140 -2.62 32.53 7.20
N ILE A 141 -3.79 32.21 7.75
CA ILE A 141 -4.29 32.86 8.99
C ILE A 141 -3.82 32.22 10.30
N GLY A 142 -2.96 31.19 10.24
CA GLY A 142 -2.62 30.34 11.40
C GLY A 142 -1.52 30.85 12.32
N GLY A 143 -0.95 32.03 12.04
CA GLY A 143 0.14 32.62 12.81
C GLY A 143 1.48 31.91 12.63
N SER A 144 2.35 32.03 13.64
CA SER A 144 3.74 31.56 13.63
C SER A 144 3.87 30.09 13.25
N ILE A 145 4.85 29.80 12.37
CA ILE A 145 5.14 28.45 11.88
C ILE A 145 6.27 27.83 12.71
N ALA A 146 6.06 26.60 13.16
CA ALA A 146 7.10 25.70 13.62
C ALA A 146 7.53 24.78 12.47
N TYR A 147 8.83 24.56 12.33
CA TYR A 147 9.39 23.59 11.37
C TYR A 147 9.87 22.33 12.08
N THR A 148 9.73 21.18 11.43
CA THR A 148 10.38 19.94 11.83
C THR A 148 10.78 19.15 10.59
N TRP A 149 12.09 19.01 10.39
CA TRP A 149 12.64 18.13 9.38
C TRP A 149 12.48 16.68 9.80
N GLN A 150 12.06 15.84 8.86
CA GLN A 150 11.83 14.42 9.03
C GLN A 150 12.68 13.63 8.05
N GLN A 151 13.12 12.46 8.49
CA GLN A 151 13.88 11.51 7.69
C GLN A 151 13.16 10.15 7.59
N SER A 152 13.48 9.39 6.56
CA SER A 152 12.97 8.05 6.31
C SER A 152 14.03 7.16 5.65
N THR A 153 14.22 5.96 6.17
CA THR A 153 15.20 4.97 5.69
C THR A 153 14.54 3.72 5.07
N ASP A 154 13.20 3.73 4.96
CA ASP A 154 12.37 2.61 4.47
C ASP A 154 11.60 2.97 3.19
N GLY A 155 12.19 3.86 2.37
CA GLY A 155 11.62 4.32 1.11
C GLY A 155 10.54 5.40 1.23
N GLY A 156 10.23 5.87 2.44
CA GLY A 156 9.17 6.86 2.71
C GLY A 156 7.93 6.28 3.39
N THR A 157 8.00 5.03 3.87
CA THR A 157 6.89 4.31 4.53
C THR A 157 6.67 4.84 5.94
N THR A 158 7.75 5.04 6.71
CA THR A 158 7.73 5.69 8.02
C THR A 158 8.64 6.92 8.03
N TRP A 159 8.29 7.89 8.87
CA TRP A 159 8.99 9.18 8.97
C TRP A 159 9.23 9.53 10.43
N THR A 160 10.49 9.75 10.79
CA THR A 160 10.93 10.15 12.14
C THR A 160 11.55 11.54 12.09
N ALA A 161 11.73 12.20 13.25
CA ALA A 161 12.45 13.47 13.29
C ALA A 161 13.89 13.29 12.82
N ALA A 162 14.37 14.19 11.96
CA ALA A 162 15.73 14.12 11.43
C ALA A 162 16.78 14.41 12.53
N SER A 163 17.98 13.87 12.40
CA SER A 163 19.09 14.12 13.34
C SER A 163 19.62 15.57 13.25
N GLY A 164 20.29 16.05 14.29
CA GLY A 164 20.86 17.40 14.31
C GLY A 164 19.82 18.52 14.48
N THR A 165 20.13 19.72 13.96
CA THR A 165 19.27 20.93 14.08
C THR A 165 18.10 20.87 13.09
N ASN A 166 17.08 20.08 13.44
CA ASN A 166 15.94 19.76 12.58
C ASN A 166 14.77 20.78 12.64
N ASN A 167 14.88 21.86 13.41
CA ASN A 167 13.77 22.75 13.76
C ASN A 167 13.80 24.14 13.07
N VAL A 168 14.65 24.31 12.04
CA VAL A 168 14.82 25.57 11.30
C VAL A 168 14.41 25.42 9.82
N GLN A 169 14.34 26.55 9.10
CA GLN A 169 13.74 26.58 7.75
C GLN A 169 14.51 25.73 6.73
N ASN A 170 15.83 25.89 6.69
CA ASN A 170 16.77 25.04 5.93
C ASN A 170 17.26 23.91 6.84
N TYR A 171 17.96 22.92 6.31
CA TYR A 171 18.50 21.82 7.12
C TYR A 171 19.82 21.32 6.55
N ASP A 172 20.77 21.08 7.44
CA ASP A 172 22.08 20.51 7.12
C ASP A 172 22.08 19.08 7.69
N PRO A 173 21.84 18.04 6.86
CA PRO A 173 21.90 16.66 7.32
C PRO A 173 23.35 16.29 7.69
N PRO A 174 23.56 15.47 8.72
CA PRO A 174 24.88 14.90 8.96
C PRO A 174 25.22 13.84 7.92
N ALA A 175 26.52 13.52 7.82
CA ALA A 175 27.04 12.42 7.01
C ALA A 175 26.23 11.11 7.12
N LEU A 176 25.87 10.55 5.97
CA LEU A 176 24.97 9.40 5.82
C LEU A 176 25.71 8.14 5.39
N THR A 177 25.27 6.99 5.93
CA THR A 177 25.80 5.66 5.61
C THR A 177 24.79 4.76 4.89
N ILE A 178 23.53 5.19 4.77
CA ILE A 178 22.44 4.48 4.11
C ILE A 178 21.53 5.46 3.34
N PRO A 179 20.85 5.01 2.26
CA PRO A 179 19.89 5.84 1.54
C PRO A 179 18.81 6.40 2.48
N THR A 180 18.56 7.71 2.40
CA THR A 180 17.66 8.42 3.32
C THR A 180 16.85 9.46 2.56
N LYS A 181 15.52 9.43 2.73
CA LYS A 181 14.62 10.48 2.24
C LYS A 181 14.36 11.52 3.31
N TYR A 182 14.17 12.77 2.90
CA TYR A 182 13.90 13.90 3.78
C TYR A 182 12.67 14.67 3.33
N ARG A 183 11.94 15.25 4.29
CA ARG A 183 10.88 16.25 4.05
C ARG A 183 10.81 17.20 5.24
N ARG A 184 10.24 18.40 5.05
CA ARG A 184 9.98 19.33 6.16
C ARG A 184 8.49 19.38 6.45
N ALA A 185 8.13 19.16 7.71
CA ALA A 185 6.82 19.53 8.25
C ALA A 185 6.82 21.02 8.60
N ALA A 186 5.79 21.74 8.17
CA ALA A 186 5.47 23.08 8.63
C ALA A 186 4.14 23.03 9.39
N ALA A 187 4.12 23.50 10.62
CA ALA A 187 2.99 23.41 11.53
C ALA A 187 2.63 24.77 12.12
N ASN A 188 1.34 25.09 12.17
CA ASN A 188 0.80 26.20 12.98
C ASN A 188 -0.62 25.87 13.46
N TYR A 189 -1.38 26.86 13.94
CA TYR A 189 -2.76 26.65 14.43
C TYR A 189 -3.69 26.00 13.38
N CYS A 190 -3.42 26.17 12.09
CA CYS A 190 -4.22 25.61 11.01
C CYS A 190 -3.94 24.13 10.70
N GLY A 191 -2.95 23.51 11.36
CA GLY A 191 -2.55 22.12 11.14
C GLY A 191 -1.11 21.99 10.64
N VAL A 192 -0.82 20.85 10.03
CA VAL A 192 0.52 20.47 9.55
C VAL A 192 0.48 20.15 8.06
N VAL A 193 1.44 20.68 7.31
CA VAL A 193 1.65 20.39 5.89
C VAL A 193 3.10 20.00 5.62
N TYR A 194 3.32 19.19 4.60
CA TYR A 194 4.64 18.64 4.24
C TYR A 194 5.08 19.16 2.87
N THR A 195 6.39 19.37 2.71
CA THR A 195 7.02 19.70 1.42
C THR A 195 7.04 18.49 0.49
N ASN A 196 7.55 18.67 -0.74
CA ASN A 196 8.13 17.56 -1.52
C ASN A 196 9.22 16.84 -0.72
N THR A 197 9.60 15.63 -1.15
CA THR A 197 10.76 14.93 -0.59
C THR A 197 12.05 15.33 -1.30
N VAL A 198 13.18 15.11 -0.62
CA VAL A 198 14.52 15.01 -1.20
C VAL A 198 15.03 13.62 -0.88
N ASP A 199 15.45 12.88 -1.89
CA ASP A 199 15.90 11.49 -1.77
C ASP A 199 17.43 11.46 -1.92
N ILE A 200 18.16 11.10 -0.86
CA ILE A 200 19.62 10.93 -0.89
C ILE A 200 19.93 9.44 -1.01
N ALA A 201 20.60 9.08 -2.10
CA ALA A 201 21.17 7.77 -2.37
C ALA A 201 22.58 7.66 -1.76
N ILE A 202 22.87 6.55 -1.08
CA ILE A 202 24.18 6.24 -0.52
C ILE A 202 24.64 4.89 -1.04
N ASP A 203 25.84 4.84 -1.64
CA ASP A 203 26.49 3.65 -2.19
C ASP A 203 25.70 2.91 -3.29
N GLY A 204 24.55 3.45 -3.68
CA GLY A 204 23.75 3.06 -4.82
C GLY A 204 22.38 3.73 -4.81
N ALA A 205 21.71 3.74 -5.97
CA ALA A 205 20.38 4.32 -6.11
C ALA A 205 19.36 3.63 -5.18
N SER A 206 18.44 4.42 -4.62
CA SER A 206 17.24 3.91 -3.93
C SER A 206 16.25 3.20 -4.88
N SER A 207 16.49 3.28 -6.19
CA SER A 207 15.72 2.62 -7.25
C SER A 207 16.68 2.03 -8.30
N GLY A 208 16.46 0.76 -8.68
CA GLY A 208 17.26 0.11 -9.73
C GLY A 208 17.00 0.68 -11.12
N ILE A 209 17.49 0.00 -12.16
CA ILE A 209 17.21 0.37 -13.56
C ILE A 209 15.70 0.23 -13.82
N VAL A 210 15.10 1.28 -14.35
CA VAL A 210 13.73 1.30 -14.86
C VAL A 210 13.75 1.09 -16.37
N ALA A 211 13.03 0.08 -16.84
CA ALA A 211 12.83 -0.19 -18.25
C ALA A 211 11.35 0.01 -18.62
N THR A 212 11.09 0.58 -19.80
CA THR A 212 9.72 0.84 -20.25
C THR A 212 9.65 0.79 -21.78
N PRO A 213 8.99 -0.23 -22.38
CA PRO A 213 8.61 -1.52 -21.77
C PRO A 213 9.85 -2.38 -21.45
N CYS A 214 9.80 -3.26 -20.45
CA CYS A 214 10.95 -4.14 -20.16
C CYS A 214 11.15 -5.27 -21.22
N ALA A 215 10.15 -5.53 -22.06
CA ALA A 215 10.17 -6.55 -23.10
C ALA A 215 10.15 -5.92 -24.50
N LEU A 216 10.73 -6.60 -25.49
CA LEU A 216 10.94 -6.10 -26.84
C LEU A 216 10.70 -7.17 -27.90
N ALA A 217 9.99 -6.87 -28.98
CA ALA A 217 10.10 -7.65 -30.22
C ALA A 217 11.34 -7.21 -31.04
N PRO A 218 11.82 -8.03 -32.00
CA PRO A 218 12.94 -7.64 -32.86
C PRO A 218 12.61 -6.40 -33.70
N GLY A 219 13.43 -5.36 -33.60
CA GLY A 219 13.19 -4.04 -34.19
C GLY A 219 12.60 -3.00 -33.23
N GLU A 220 12.17 -3.39 -32.02
CA GLU A 220 11.64 -2.48 -31.00
C GLU A 220 12.72 -1.91 -30.07
N SER A 221 12.35 -0.93 -29.25
CA SER A 221 13.24 -0.25 -28.31
C SER A 221 12.59 0.01 -26.96
N THR A 222 13.37 -0.11 -25.88
CA THR A 222 12.99 0.29 -24.51
C THR A 222 13.68 1.58 -24.14
N SER A 223 12.96 2.47 -23.45
CA SER A 223 13.62 3.50 -22.64
C SER A 223 14.21 2.83 -21.40
N LEU A 224 15.45 3.18 -21.06
CA LEU A 224 16.13 2.79 -19.83
C LEU A 224 16.49 4.05 -19.07
N SER A 225 16.18 4.08 -17.78
CA SER A 225 16.64 5.14 -16.90
C SER A 225 17.17 4.57 -15.60
N ILE A 226 18.12 5.29 -15.01
CA ILE A 226 18.54 5.09 -13.63
C ILE A 226 18.24 6.39 -12.86
N GLY A 227 17.51 6.28 -11.75
CA GLY A 227 16.88 7.40 -11.03
C GLY A 227 17.85 8.29 -10.25
N LEU A 228 18.96 8.68 -10.85
CA LEU A 228 20.04 9.46 -10.24
C LEU A 228 20.37 10.69 -11.07
N PHE A 229 20.48 11.85 -10.41
CA PHE A 229 21.23 12.98 -10.96
C PHE A 229 22.69 12.79 -10.58
N THR A 230 23.47 12.19 -11.48
CA THR A 230 24.92 12.13 -11.35
C THR A 230 25.50 13.53 -11.57
N GLY A 231 26.12 14.09 -10.53
CA GLY A 231 26.98 15.27 -10.65
C GLY A 231 28.27 14.91 -11.39
N SER A 232 29.40 14.83 -10.66
CA SER A 232 30.70 14.46 -11.25
C SER A 232 30.90 12.94 -11.47
N SER A 233 29.85 12.12 -11.40
CA SER A 233 29.93 10.66 -11.57
C SER A 233 29.74 10.27 -13.03
N VAL A 234 30.51 9.29 -13.52
CA VAL A 234 30.39 8.78 -14.89
C VAL A 234 29.44 7.57 -14.90
N ILE A 235 28.54 7.52 -15.87
CA ILE A 235 27.68 6.35 -16.14
C ILE A 235 28.23 5.57 -17.33
N SER A 236 28.12 4.24 -17.27
CA SER A 236 28.41 3.33 -18.38
C SER A 236 27.33 2.25 -18.48
N TRP A 237 26.65 2.17 -19.62
CA TRP A 237 25.67 1.11 -19.93
C TRP A 237 26.32 -0.03 -20.71
N SER A 238 25.97 -1.27 -20.37
CA SER A 238 26.30 -2.48 -21.12
C SER A 238 25.14 -3.47 -21.09
N VAL A 239 25.18 -4.47 -21.98
CA VAL A 239 24.17 -5.54 -22.05
C VAL A 239 24.84 -6.86 -22.39
N SER A 240 24.36 -7.94 -21.76
CA SER A 240 24.85 -9.31 -21.97
C SER A 240 23.67 -10.28 -22.16
N PRO A 241 23.62 -11.05 -23.27
CA PRO A 241 24.51 -10.98 -24.44
C PRO A 241 24.46 -9.62 -25.16
N SER A 242 25.53 -9.23 -25.86
CA SER A 242 25.56 -7.98 -26.63
C SER A 242 25.09 -8.11 -28.09
N THR A 243 25.09 -9.34 -28.63
CA THR A 243 24.71 -9.61 -30.02
C THR A 243 23.27 -9.20 -30.30
N GLY A 244 23.10 -8.32 -31.30
CA GLY A 244 21.78 -7.82 -31.71
C GLY A 244 21.26 -6.63 -30.90
N MET A 245 22.00 -6.12 -29.91
CA MET A 245 21.54 -5.03 -29.03
C MET A 245 22.38 -3.77 -29.22
N THR A 246 21.74 -2.60 -29.27
CA THR A 246 22.42 -1.29 -29.38
C THR A 246 21.85 -0.26 -28.43
N PHE A 247 22.71 0.61 -27.89
CA PHE A 247 22.32 1.76 -27.07
C PHE A 247 22.38 3.06 -27.89
N SER A 248 21.45 3.98 -27.69
CA SER A 248 21.52 5.34 -28.26
C SER A 248 22.61 6.20 -27.62
N SER A 249 22.91 5.96 -26.34
CA SER A 249 24.05 6.51 -25.60
C SER A 249 24.47 5.52 -24.51
N THR A 250 25.77 5.42 -24.23
CA THR A 250 26.28 4.59 -23.12
C THR A 250 26.62 5.39 -21.87
N ASN A 251 26.52 6.72 -21.90
CA ASN A 251 27.10 7.62 -20.89
C ASN A 251 26.12 8.67 -20.32
N THR A 252 24.84 8.33 -20.28
CA THR A 252 23.73 9.20 -19.86
C THR A 252 22.86 8.52 -18.79
N THR A 253 22.12 9.30 -17.99
CA THR A 253 21.18 8.78 -16.97
C THR A 253 19.95 8.09 -17.58
N THR A 254 19.59 8.48 -18.81
CA THR A 254 18.52 7.90 -19.61
C THR A 254 19.06 7.56 -20.99
N THR A 255 18.84 6.33 -21.44
CA THR A 255 19.26 5.83 -22.76
C THR A 255 18.14 5.00 -23.39
N THR A 256 18.26 4.73 -24.69
CA THR A 256 17.38 3.81 -25.42
C THR A 256 18.18 2.56 -25.76
N LEU A 257 17.65 1.39 -25.39
CA LEU A 257 18.17 0.10 -25.84
C LEU A 257 17.27 -0.44 -26.94
N THR A 258 17.85 -0.73 -28.09
CA THR A 258 17.16 -1.26 -29.27
C THR A 258 17.57 -2.71 -29.52
N ALA A 259 16.57 -3.57 -29.76
CA ALA A 259 16.79 -4.92 -30.27
C ALA A 259 16.77 -4.86 -31.80
N SER A 260 17.81 -5.35 -32.46
CA SER A 260 17.85 -5.43 -33.92
C SER A 260 16.87 -6.50 -34.44
N SER A 261 16.56 -6.47 -35.74
CA SER A 261 15.73 -7.50 -36.39
C SER A 261 16.32 -8.92 -36.32
N GLY A 262 17.61 -9.05 -36.02
CA GLY A 262 18.31 -10.32 -35.80
C GLY A 262 18.64 -10.61 -34.33
N ALA A 263 18.06 -9.88 -33.37
CA ALA A 263 18.21 -10.19 -31.96
C ALA A 263 17.61 -11.58 -31.63
N ALA A 264 18.29 -12.35 -30.78
CA ALA A 264 17.82 -13.67 -30.39
C ALA A 264 16.70 -13.55 -29.36
N VAL A 265 15.71 -14.45 -29.41
CA VAL A 265 14.68 -14.57 -28.37
C VAL A 265 15.34 -15.05 -27.07
N GLY A 266 15.09 -14.34 -25.96
CA GLY A 266 15.67 -14.70 -24.66
C GLY A 266 15.85 -13.51 -23.72
N SER A 267 16.43 -13.79 -22.54
CA SER A 267 16.71 -12.79 -21.52
C SER A 267 18.09 -12.14 -21.70
N TYR A 268 18.11 -10.81 -21.58
CA TYR A 268 19.28 -9.95 -21.69
C TYR A 268 19.48 -9.19 -20.37
N THR A 269 20.67 -9.29 -19.80
CA THR A 269 21.03 -8.56 -18.58
C THR A 269 21.64 -7.22 -18.98
N VAL A 270 20.86 -6.14 -18.84
CA VAL A 270 21.36 -4.77 -18.92
C VAL A 270 22.06 -4.43 -17.61
N THR A 271 23.24 -3.82 -17.71
CA THR A 271 24.01 -3.32 -16.57
C THR A 271 24.27 -1.82 -16.71
N ALA A 272 23.93 -1.05 -15.68
CA ALA A 272 24.35 0.33 -15.53
C ALA A 272 25.45 0.39 -14.47
N THR A 273 26.66 0.78 -14.86
CA THR A 273 27.78 0.95 -13.93
C THR A 273 28.08 2.43 -13.73
N ILE A 274 28.03 2.87 -12.48
CA ILE A 274 28.30 4.23 -12.05
C ILE A 274 29.66 4.26 -11.37
N THR A 275 30.55 5.10 -11.89
CA THR A 275 31.87 5.38 -11.33
C THR A 275 31.82 6.73 -10.61
N SER A 276 31.97 6.72 -9.30
CA SER A 276 32.08 7.95 -8.50
C SER A 276 33.52 8.13 -8.03
N PRO A 277 34.12 9.34 -8.18
CA PRO A 277 35.37 9.67 -7.51
C PRO A 277 35.24 9.40 -6.00
N GLY A 278 36.13 8.56 -5.46
CA GLY A 278 36.16 8.18 -4.04
C GLY A 278 35.43 6.88 -3.65
N CYS A 279 34.57 6.29 -4.51
CA CYS A 279 33.69 5.18 -4.10
C CYS A 279 33.77 3.91 -4.95
N GLY A 280 34.62 3.92 -5.99
CA GLY A 280 34.72 2.84 -6.96
C GLY A 280 33.48 2.75 -7.86
N ASN A 281 33.28 1.56 -8.42
CA ASN A 281 32.19 1.25 -9.35
C ASN A 281 31.02 0.59 -8.62
N LYS A 282 29.80 1.05 -8.90
CA LYS A 282 28.55 0.42 -8.48
C LYS A 282 27.78 0.00 -9.72
N SER A 283 27.38 -1.27 -9.78
CA SER A 283 26.68 -1.83 -10.94
C SER A 283 25.27 -2.27 -10.56
N PHE A 284 24.29 -1.82 -11.35
CA PHE A 284 22.88 -2.20 -11.24
C PHE A 284 22.54 -3.08 -12.43
N THR A 285 21.71 -4.10 -12.24
CA THR A 285 21.26 -4.98 -13.32
C THR A 285 19.74 -4.96 -13.46
N LYS A 286 19.26 -5.11 -14.68
CA LYS A 286 17.84 -5.36 -15.01
C LYS A 286 17.77 -6.35 -16.17
N THR A 287 16.88 -7.32 -16.04
CA THR A 287 16.56 -8.24 -17.13
C THR A 287 15.59 -7.55 -18.08
N ILE A 288 15.97 -7.51 -19.36
CA ILE A 288 15.13 -7.20 -20.51
C ILE A 288 14.86 -8.53 -21.22
N THR A 289 13.67 -8.73 -21.77
CA THR A 289 13.40 -9.94 -22.56
C THR A 289 13.06 -9.61 -24.00
N VAL A 290 13.78 -10.23 -24.93
CA VAL A 290 13.42 -10.20 -26.35
C VAL A 290 12.44 -11.35 -26.62
N VAL A 291 11.24 -11.01 -27.06
CA VAL A 291 10.16 -11.94 -27.41
C VAL A 291 10.22 -12.30 -28.91
N PRO A 292 9.57 -13.38 -29.38
CA PRO A 292 9.47 -13.69 -30.81
C PRO A 292 8.80 -12.57 -31.61
N ALA A 293 9.21 -12.41 -32.88
CA ALA A 293 8.55 -11.51 -33.81
C ALA A 293 7.05 -11.86 -33.95
N GLY A 294 6.19 -10.84 -33.89
CA GLY A 294 4.73 -10.99 -33.93
C GLY A 294 4.05 -11.06 -32.56
N VAL A 295 4.80 -11.19 -31.46
CA VAL A 295 4.25 -10.99 -30.11
C VAL A 295 4.01 -9.51 -29.85
N ASN A 296 2.76 -9.12 -29.57
CA ASN A 296 2.41 -7.75 -29.21
C ASN A 296 2.68 -7.52 -27.72
N VAL A 297 3.86 -6.97 -27.41
CA VAL A 297 4.31 -6.67 -26.03
C VAL A 297 3.27 -5.82 -25.27
N GLY A 298 2.69 -4.81 -25.93
CA GLY A 298 1.70 -3.91 -25.32
C GLY A 298 0.33 -4.54 -25.02
N ASN A 299 0.11 -5.81 -25.36
CA ASN A 299 -1.13 -6.56 -25.06
C ASN A 299 -0.85 -7.94 -24.44
N LEU A 300 0.35 -8.15 -23.88
CA LEU A 300 0.62 -9.33 -23.06
C LEU A 300 -0.28 -9.35 -21.83
N LYS A 301 -0.60 -10.57 -21.37
CA LYS A 301 -1.47 -10.81 -20.22
C LYS A 301 -0.64 -11.27 -19.03
N THR A 302 -1.15 -11.10 -17.82
CA THR A 302 -0.43 -11.38 -16.56
C THR A 302 -0.32 -12.87 -16.22
N SER A 303 -1.20 -13.71 -16.78
CA SER A 303 -1.28 -15.14 -16.46
C SER A 303 -1.90 -15.95 -17.59
N CYS A 304 -1.69 -17.27 -17.59
CA CYS A 304 -2.42 -18.20 -18.47
C CYS A 304 -3.95 -18.07 -18.33
N LYS A 305 -4.45 -17.76 -17.13
CA LYS A 305 -5.87 -17.55 -16.86
C LYS A 305 -6.43 -16.32 -17.58
N GLU A 306 -5.72 -15.20 -17.53
CA GLU A 306 -6.12 -13.99 -18.24
C GLU A 306 -6.07 -14.16 -19.77
N ILE A 307 -5.10 -14.93 -20.31
CA ILE A 307 -5.07 -15.31 -21.73
C ILE A 307 -6.34 -16.07 -22.12
N LEU A 308 -6.74 -17.07 -21.32
CA LEU A 308 -7.93 -17.88 -21.56
C LEU A 308 -9.21 -17.04 -21.48
N ASP A 309 -9.36 -16.24 -20.41
CA ASP A 309 -10.53 -15.37 -20.20
C ASP A 309 -10.66 -14.28 -21.27
N SER A 310 -9.53 -13.82 -21.83
CA SER A 310 -9.50 -12.87 -22.95
C SER A 310 -9.85 -13.49 -24.30
N GLY A 311 -10.09 -14.81 -24.37
CA GLY A 311 -10.33 -15.53 -25.63
C GLY A 311 -9.08 -15.63 -26.53
N LEU A 312 -7.88 -15.46 -25.97
CA LEU A 312 -6.61 -15.49 -26.71
C LEU A 312 -5.91 -16.87 -26.67
N SER A 313 -6.58 -17.88 -26.14
CA SER A 313 -6.07 -19.26 -26.08
C SER A 313 -6.03 -19.91 -27.46
N THR A 314 -4.89 -20.54 -27.77
CA THR A 314 -4.66 -21.39 -28.94
C THR A 314 -4.54 -22.88 -28.56
N GLY A 315 -4.89 -23.26 -27.33
CA GLY A 315 -4.78 -24.62 -26.78
C GLY A 315 -3.62 -24.78 -25.79
N ASN A 316 -3.29 -26.02 -25.42
CA ASN A 316 -2.18 -26.30 -24.49
C ASN A 316 -0.83 -26.05 -25.18
N GLY A 317 0.09 -25.37 -24.51
CA GLY A 317 1.38 -25.02 -25.11
C GLY A 317 2.10 -23.89 -24.39
N THR A 318 3.13 -23.34 -25.02
CA THR A 318 3.89 -22.21 -24.48
C THR A 318 3.29 -20.87 -24.89
N TYR A 319 3.21 -19.96 -23.93
CA TYR A 319 2.69 -18.60 -24.08
C TYR A 319 3.65 -17.60 -23.48
N TRP A 320 3.53 -16.34 -23.92
CA TRP A 320 4.20 -15.22 -23.29
C TRP A 320 3.24 -14.50 -22.34
N ILE A 321 3.68 -14.27 -21.11
CA ILE A 321 2.98 -13.48 -20.10
C ILE A 321 3.88 -12.34 -19.61
N ASP A 322 3.26 -11.25 -19.15
CA ASP A 322 3.94 -10.15 -18.47
C ASP A 322 3.36 -10.02 -17.05
N PRO A 323 3.97 -10.68 -16.03
CA PRO A 323 3.29 -10.97 -14.76
C PRO A 323 2.83 -9.75 -13.94
N ASP A 324 3.55 -8.63 -14.04
CA ASP A 324 3.18 -7.35 -13.43
C ASP A 324 2.59 -6.34 -14.44
N GLY A 325 2.19 -6.81 -15.63
CA GLY A 325 1.65 -6.01 -16.72
C GLY A 325 2.67 -4.97 -17.19
N SER A 326 2.25 -3.72 -17.38
CA SER A 326 3.15 -2.60 -17.72
C SER A 326 4.05 -2.14 -16.56
N GLY A 327 4.38 -3.05 -15.64
CA GLY A 327 5.24 -2.83 -14.49
C GLY A 327 6.73 -2.86 -14.84
N ASN A 328 7.56 -2.99 -13.81
CA ASN A 328 9.02 -3.10 -13.92
C ASN A 328 9.62 -3.99 -12.81
N ALA A 329 8.80 -4.68 -12.02
CA ALA A 329 9.26 -5.67 -11.05
C ALA A 329 9.69 -6.95 -11.77
N TYR A 330 8.82 -7.47 -12.63
CA TYR A 330 9.11 -8.62 -13.49
C TYR A 330 9.21 -8.17 -14.94
N CYS A 331 9.08 -9.13 -15.85
CA CYS A 331 9.01 -8.89 -17.28
C CYS A 331 8.55 -10.14 -17.99
N ALA A 332 7.82 -9.98 -19.11
CA ALA A 332 8.25 -10.53 -20.38
C ALA A 332 8.81 -11.96 -20.31
N GLU A 333 8.00 -12.99 -20.10
CA GLU A 333 8.52 -14.36 -20.08
C GLU A 333 7.61 -15.44 -20.65
N GLN A 334 8.25 -16.52 -21.09
CA GLN A 334 7.59 -17.69 -21.64
C GLN A 334 7.24 -18.68 -20.52
N VAL A 335 5.98 -19.08 -20.48
CA VAL A 335 5.45 -20.10 -19.56
C VAL A 335 4.75 -21.19 -20.36
N TYR A 336 4.54 -22.36 -19.75
CA TYR A 336 3.64 -23.38 -20.30
C TYR A 336 2.26 -23.21 -19.67
N CYS A 337 1.23 -23.14 -20.52
CA CYS A 337 -0.16 -23.05 -20.12
C CYS A 337 -0.91 -24.34 -20.48
N ASN A 338 -1.62 -24.91 -19.50
CA ASN A 338 -2.69 -25.85 -19.77
C ASN A 338 -4.03 -25.07 -19.83
N MET A 339 -4.61 -25.03 -21.02
CA MET A 339 -5.78 -24.25 -21.39
C MET A 339 -7.04 -25.10 -21.53
N THR A 340 -6.95 -26.43 -21.51
CA THR A 340 -8.09 -27.35 -21.67
C THR A 340 -8.55 -27.95 -20.34
N ASP A 341 -7.61 -28.38 -19.51
CA ASP A 341 -7.90 -29.33 -18.45
C ASP A 341 -8.38 -28.60 -17.19
N ASN A 342 -9.36 -29.18 -16.50
CA ASN A 342 -9.96 -28.64 -15.28
C ASN A 342 -10.41 -27.16 -15.43
N GLY A 343 -10.91 -26.78 -16.63
CA GLY A 343 -11.35 -25.43 -16.97
C GLY A 343 -10.24 -24.49 -17.46
N GLY A 344 -9.01 -25.00 -17.61
CA GLY A 344 -7.88 -24.28 -18.21
C GLY A 344 -7.35 -23.10 -17.40
N GLY A 345 -6.48 -22.32 -18.05
CA GLY A 345 -5.84 -21.13 -17.48
C GLY A 345 -4.65 -21.43 -16.56
N TRP A 346 -4.19 -22.68 -16.55
CA TRP A 346 -3.18 -23.19 -15.63
C TRP A 346 -1.76 -22.83 -16.08
N THR A 347 -1.04 -22.08 -15.25
CA THR A 347 0.38 -21.76 -15.45
C THR A 347 1.23 -22.84 -14.78
N LEU A 348 2.16 -23.45 -15.51
CA LEU A 348 3.13 -24.40 -14.95
C LEU A 348 4.14 -23.65 -14.05
N ILE A 349 4.27 -24.06 -12.78
CA ILE A 349 5.16 -23.38 -11.83
C ILE A 349 6.27 -24.29 -11.27
N LEU A 350 6.09 -25.61 -11.26
CA LEU A 350 7.13 -26.59 -10.92
C LEU A 350 6.84 -27.92 -11.63
N LYS A 351 7.89 -28.61 -12.09
CA LYS A 351 7.82 -30.05 -12.44
C LYS A 351 8.93 -30.84 -11.74
N SER A 352 8.55 -31.91 -11.06
CA SER A 352 9.45 -32.93 -10.51
C SER A 352 9.28 -34.18 -11.36
N MET A 353 10.26 -34.50 -12.20
CA MET A 353 10.15 -35.51 -13.26
C MET A 353 11.01 -36.75 -13.02
N ASN A 354 11.83 -36.74 -11.97
CA ASN A 354 12.71 -37.83 -11.57
C ASN A 354 12.95 -37.81 -10.05
N ASN A 355 13.63 -38.84 -9.53
CA ASN A 355 13.88 -39.05 -8.10
C ASN A 355 15.15 -38.36 -7.55
N ASN A 356 15.66 -37.31 -8.21
CA ASN A 356 16.84 -36.56 -7.75
C ASN A 356 16.57 -35.74 -6.46
N SER A 357 17.64 -35.28 -5.82
CA SER A 357 17.60 -34.49 -4.58
C SER A 357 17.18 -33.02 -4.71
N ASP A 358 16.97 -32.50 -5.93
CA ASP A 358 16.76 -31.06 -6.18
C ASP A 358 15.65 -30.46 -5.30
N PHE A 359 14.56 -31.20 -5.11
CA PHE A 359 13.41 -30.78 -4.33
C PHE A 359 13.32 -31.42 -2.93
N LYS A 360 14.40 -31.95 -2.36
CA LYS A 360 14.40 -32.43 -0.95
C LYS A 360 14.15 -31.28 0.03
N TYR A 361 13.64 -31.59 1.23
CA TYR A 361 13.33 -30.59 2.26
C TYR A 361 14.52 -29.68 2.61
N ASN A 362 15.73 -30.24 2.67
CA ASN A 362 16.95 -29.49 2.98
C ASN A 362 17.64 -28.87 1.75
N SER A 363 16.99 -28.89 0.57
CA SER A 363 17.57 -28.28 -0.63
C SER A 363 17.71 -26.76 -0.46
N GLY A 364 18.87 -26.24 -0.85
CA GLY A 364 19.16 -24.80 -0.83
C GLY A 364 18.26 -24.00 -1.77
N LEU A 365 17.68 -24.64 -2.80
CA LEU A 365 16.79 -24.02 -3.78
C LEU A 365 15.58 -23.34 -3.14
N TRP A 366 15.04 -23.92 -2.06
CA TRP A 366 13.90 -23.36 -1.34
C TRP A 366 14.22 -22.12 -0.50
N ALA A 367 15.48 -21.98 -0.07
CA ALA A 367 15.94 -20.82 0.69
C ALA A 367 16.44 -19.70 -0.24
N SER A 368 17.02 -20.05 -1.40
CA SER A 368 17.46 -19.08 -2.39
C SER A 368 16.35 -18.59 -3.33
N GLY A 369 15.26 -19.35 -3.50
CA GLY A 369 14.24 -19.10 -4.53
C GLY A 369 14.77 -19.27 -5.95
N ALA A 370 15.94 -19.92 -6.11
CA ALA A 370 16.63 -20.02 -7.39
C ALA A 370 15.89 -20.96 -8.35
N VAL A 371 15.44 -20.39 -9.46
CA VAL A 371 14.82 -21.10 -10.59
C VAL A 371 15.86 -21.88 -11.39
N PHE A 372 15.46 -22.99 -12.00
CA PHE A 372 16.36 -23.82 -12.82
C PHE A 372 15.57 -24.61 -13.87
N ASN A 373 16.23 -24.95 -14.99
CA ASN A 373 15.64 -25.64 -16.15
C ASN A 373 14.36 -24.97 -16.69
N THR A 374 14.29 -23.64 -16.61
CA THR A 374 13.09 -22.83 -16.88
C THR A 374 12.60 -22.86 -18.33
N SER A 375 13.39 -23.40 -19.27
CA SER A 375 13.02 -23.59 -20.68
C SER A 375 12.59 -25.02 -21.03
N ASP A 376 12.75 -25.98 -20.10
CA ASP A 376 12.35 -27.37 -20.34
C ASP A 376 10.87 -27.57 -19.98
N PHE A 377 10.00 -27.47 -20.99
CA PHE A 377 8.56 -27.69 -20.85
C PHE A 377 8.10 -29.11 -21.24
N ASP A 378 9.01 -30.08 -21.39
CA ASP A 378 8.59 -31.47 -21.68
C ASP A 378 8.04 -32.14 -20.41
N LEU A 379 6.74 -32.43 -20.43
CA LEU A 379 6.00 -33.15 -19.39
C LEU A 379 5.81 -34.65 -19.73
N THR A 380 6.09 -35.03 -20.97
CA THR A 380 5.81 -36.37 -21.51
C THR A 380 6.88 -37.37 -21.06
N ASN A 381 8.16 -37.00 -21.14
CA ASN A 381 9.27 -37.90 -20.86
C ASN A 381 9.65 -37.93 -19.37
N SER A 382 9.73 -39.14 -18.78
CA SER A 382 10.13 -39.38 -17.38
C SER A 382 11.64 -39.33 -17.11
N SER A 383 12.47 -39.04 -18.13
CA SER A 383 13.90 -38.76 -17.96
C SER A 383 14.27 -37.28 -18.09
N THR A 384 13.26 -36.39 -18.22
CA THR A 384 13.49 -34.94 -18.21
C THR A 384 13.96 -34.46 -16.85
N ALA A 385 14.57 -33.27 -16.84
CA ALA A 385 15.08 -32.70 -15.61
C ALA A 385 13.94 -32.13 -14.76
N ASN A 386 14.15 -32.08 -13.45
CA ASN A 386 13.33 -31.28 -12.56
C ASN A 386 13.43 -29.80 -12.97
N ALA A 387 12.36 -29.03 -12.86
CA ALA A 387 12.39 -27.59 -13.14
C ALA A 387 11.55 -26.81 -12.13
N LEU A 388 12.10 -25.69 -11.68
CA LEU A 388 11.41 -24.68 -10.88
C LEU A 388 11.28 -23.42 -11.73
N TYR A 389 10.06 -23.08 -12.13
CA TYR A 389 9.83 -21.97 -13.05
C TYR A 389 9.66 -20.66 -12.27
N LYS A 390 10.04 -19.55 -12.90
CA LYS A 390 9.92 -18.19 -12.37
C LYS A 390 8.53 -17.82 -11.81
N PRO A 391 7.39 -18.21 -12.41
CA PRO A 391 6.07 -17.99 -11.84
C PRO A 391 5.89 -18.45 -10.40
N TYR A 392 6.62 -19.48 -9.94
CA TYR A 392 6.58 -19.94 -8.54
C TYR A 392 6.85 -18.81 -7.52
N ASN A 393 7.70 -17.84 -7.87
CA ASN A 393 8.16 -16.80 -6.95
C ASN A 393 7.28 -15.53 -6.91
N TYR A 394 6.41 -15.31 -7.90
CA TYR A 394 5.66 -14.05 -8.03
C TYR A 394 4.22 -14.18 -8.54
N LEU A 395 3.83 -15.32 -9.12
CA LEU A 395 2.50 -15.43 -9.74
C LEU A 395 1.45 -15.38 -8.63
N SER A 396 0.56 -14.40 -8.73
CA SER A 396 -0.59 -14.30 -7.84
C SER A 396 -1.63 -15.33 -8.26
N ALA A 397 -1.72 -16.42 -7.49
CA ALA A 397 -2.60 -17.55 -7.76
C ALA A 397 -3.76 -17.60 -6.77
N LYS A 398 -4.93 -18.01 -7.25
CA LYS A 398 -6.10 -18.36 -6.45
C LYS A 398 -6.32 -19.86 -6.38
N ASP A 399 -6.07 -20.59 -7.47
CA ASP A 399 -6.23 -22.03 -7.48
C ASP A 399 -4.89 -22.72 -7.76
N PHE A 400 -4.75 -23.93 -7.22
CA PHE A 400 -3.63 -24.81 -7.52
C PHE A 400 -4.15 -26.17 -8.01
N TRP A 401 -3.37 -26.78 -8.89
CA TRP A 401 -3.64 -28.12 -9.39
C TRP A 401 -2.33 -28.92 -9.39
N VAL A 402 -2.39 -30.14 -8.85
CA VAL A 402 -1.26 -31.08 -8.83
C VAL A 402 -1.63 -32.29 -9.66
N ASP A 403 -0.72 -32.68 -10.55
CA ASP A 403 -0.82 -33.86 -11.39
C ASP A 403 0.28 -34.87 -11.05
N PHE A 404 -0.12 -36.11 -10.75
CA PHE A 404 0.74 -37.20 -10.30
C PHE A 404 0.73 -38.32 -11.35
N VAL A 405 1.72 -38.31 -12.24
CA VAL A 405 1.76 -39.26 -13.36
C VAL A 405 2.43 -40.57 -12.93
N THR A 406 1.62 -41.58 -12.63
CA THR A 406 2.07 -42.98 -12.56
C THR A 406 2.38 -43.52 -13.95
N THR A 407 3.45 -44.31 -14.10
CA THR A 407 3.84 -44.90 -15.40
C THR A 407 2.81 -45.92 -15.91
N PRO A 408 2.67 -46.11 -17.24
CA PRO A 408 1.65 -46.98 -17.82
C PRO A 408 1.98 -48.49 -17.80
N ASP A 409 3.00 -48.94 -17.05
CA ASP A 409 3.50 -50.32 -17.11
C ASP A 409 3.99 -50.89 -15.76
N LEU A 410 3.29 -50.58 -14.67
CA LEU A 410 3.26 -51.42 -13.48
C LEU A 410 1.81 -51.50 -12.99
N THR A 411 1.39 -52.71 -12.61
CA THR A 411 0.02 -53.07 -12.21
C THR A 411 -0.60 -52.08 -11.21
N PRO A 412 -1.93 -51.84 -11.25
CA PRO A 412 -2.59 -50.96 -10.30
C PRO A 412 -2.24 -51.33 -8.86
N PHE A 413 -1.64 -50.39 -8.13
CA PHE A 413 -1.19 -50.62 -6.76
C PHE A 413 -2.40 -50.73 -5.84
N THR A 414 -2.71 -51.94 -5.40
CA THR A 414 -3.80 -52.21 -4.47
C THR A 414 -3.44 -51.71 -3.08
N VAL A 415 -4.00 -50.57 -2.69
CA VAL A 415 -4.00 -50.09 -1.30
C VAL A 415 -4.87 -51.04 -0.44
N PRO A 416 -4.46 -51.42 0.79
CA PRO A 416 -5.26 -52.28 1.65
C PRO A 416 -6.63 -51.66 1.96
N THR A 417 -7.70 -52.42 1.74
CA THR A 417 -9.08 -51.98 1.90
C THR A 417 -9.51 -51.91 3.37
N ALA A 418 -10.17 -50.82 3.77
CA ALA A 418 -10.92 -50.77 5.03
C ALA A 418 -12.12 -49.80 4.96
N GLY A 419 -13.34 -50.34 5.17
CA GLY A 419 -14.49 -49.61 5.72
C GLY A 419 -15.34 -48.75 4.76
N THR A 420 -16.64 -49.06 4.68
CA THR A 420 -17.65 -48.28 3.94
C THR A 420 -18.19 -47.06 4.73
N PRO A 421 -18.71 -46.02 4.05
CA PRO A 421 -18.97 -44.70 4.64
C PRO A 421 -20.33 -44.55 5.33
N LYS A 422 -20.48 -43.50 6.15
CA LYS A 422 -21.79 -42.96 6.57
C LYS A 422 -21.85 -41.44 6.43
N THR A 423 -22.99 -40.98 5.92
CA THR A 423 -23.33 -39.58 5.66
C THR A 423 -23.70 -38.80 6.92
N LEU A 424 -23.38 -37.50 6.96
CA LEU A 424 -24.11 -36.55 7.81
C LEU A 424 -25.33 -36.02 7.07
N ALA A 425 -26.49 -36.10 7.73
CA ALA A 425 -27.71 -35.43 7.29
C ALA A 425 -28.22 -34.55 8.43
N ASN A 426 -28.45 -33.26 8.12
CA ASN A 426 -29.29 -32.31 8.85
C ASN A 426 -28.87 -31.93 10.29
N ALA A 427 -29.11 -30.70 10.78
CA ALA A 427 -29.64 -29.45 10.20
C ALA A 427 -29.23 -28.31 11.17
N THR A 428 -29.36 -27.00 10.95
CA THR A 428 -29.73 -26.08 9.84
C THR A 428 -29.13 -24.73 10.30
N LEU A 429 -28.49 -23.88 9.49
CA LEU A 429 -29.07 -22.92 8.54
C LEU A 429 -27.90 -21.97 8.20
N ASN A 430 -27.51 -21.55 6.99
CA ASN A 430 -27.91 -21.76 5.60
C ASN A 430 -26.58 -21.80 4.78
N ALA A 431 -26.36 -22.57 3.70
CA ALA A 431 -27.06 -22.63 2.40
C ALA A 431 -27.05 -21.27 1.66
N ASN A 432 -26.23 -21.02 0.63
CA ASN A 432 -25.85 -21.91 -0.48
C ASN A 432 -24.43 -21.64 -1.03
N ILE A 433 -23.88 -22.60 -1.79
CA ILE A 433 -22.62 -22.54 -2.58
C ILE A 433 -21.30 -22.47 -1.76
N ALA A 434 -20.98 -23.52 -0.99
CA ALA A 434 -19.64 -23.67 -0.40
C ALA A 434 -19.10 -25.11 -0.23
N ASN A 435 -19.90 -26.15 -0.46
CA ASN A 435 -19.52 -27.55 -0.13
C ASN A 435 -19.72 -28.52 -1.30
N GLN A 436 -18.73 -28.65 -2.20
CA GLN A 436 -18.61 -29.81 -3.12
C GLN A 436 -17.18 -30.29 -3.46
N TYR A 437 -16.09 -29.55 -3.17
CA TYR A 437 -14.77 -29.85 -3.78
C TYR A 437 -13.66 -30.42 -2.88
N LEU A 438 -13.92 -30.73 -1.60
CA LEU A 438 -12.93 -31.34 -0.69
C LEU A 438 -13.49 -32.48 0.18
N ASN A 439 -14.66 -33.01 -0.16
CA ASN A 439 -15.36 -34.01 0.64
C ASN A 439 -15.68 -35.31 -0.13
N GLN A 440 -14.82 -35.64 -1.09
CA GLN A 440 -14.70 -36.99 -1.62
C GLN A 440 -13.48 -37.60 -0.91
N ALA A 441 -13.73 -38.57 -0.03
CA ALA A 441 -12.69 -39.15 0.80
C ALA A 441 -11.57 -39.75 -0.04
N CYS A 442 -10.34 -39.81 0.51
CA CYS A 442 -9.18 -40.53 -0.06
C CYS A 442 -9.39 -42.06 -0.04
N GLN A 443 -10.50 -42.53 -0.58
CA GLN A 443 -10.96 -43.91 -0.52
C GLN A 443 -10.67 -44.65 -1.84
N ASN A 444 -9.66 -45.53 -1.75
CA ASN A 444 -9.56 -46.79 -2.49
C ASN A 444 -9.20 -46.76 -3.99
N ASN A 445 -8.90 -45.62 -4.61
CA ASN A 445 -8.29 -45.59 -5.94
C ASN A 445 -7.17 -44.54 -6.02
N GLY A 446 -6.13 -44.81 -6.82
CA GLY A 446 -4.91 -44.01 -6.88
C GLY A 446 -5.14 -42.53 -7.23
N ILE A 447 -4.50 -41.63 -6.48
CA ILE A 447 -4.60 -40.18 -6.69
C ILE A 447 -3.68 -39.80 -7.86
N ASN A 448 -4.25 -39.77 -9.06
CA ASN A 448 -3.52 -39.34 -10.26
C ASN A 448 -3.53 -37.80 -10.45
N SER A 449 -4.52 -37.08 -9.90
CA SER A 449 -4.66 -35.62 -10.11
C SER A 449 -5.58 -34.99 -9.06
N THR A 450 -5.32 -33.77 -8.59
CA THR A 450 -6.16 -33.10 -7.56
C THR A 450 -6.14 -31.56 -7.63
N TYR A 451 -7.32 -30.95 -7.62
CA TYR A 451 -7.57 -29.50 -7.69
C TYR A 451 -8.01 -28.94 -6.34
N PHE A 452 -7.55 -27.75 -5.96
CA PHE A 452 -8.00 -27.09 -4.72
C PHE A 452 -8.05 -25.55 -4.81
N THR A 453 -9.05 -24.98 -4.11
CA THR A 453 -9.29 -23.54 -3.95
C THR A 453 -9.17 -23.16 -2.46
N PRO A 454 -8.22 -22.30 -2.03
CA PRO A 454 -8.11 -21.87 -0.65
C PRO A 454 -9.29 -20.98 -0.25
N ALA A 455 -10.15 -21.46 0.64
CA ALA A 455 -11.29 -20.68 1.16
C ALA A 455 -10.86 -19.53 2.10
N ASN A 456 -9.66 -19.64 2.69
CA ASN A 456 -9.02 -18.62 3.50
C ASN A 456 -7.64 -18.31 2.92
N ALA A 457 -7.19 -17.06 3.02
CA ALA A 457 -5.85 -16.66 2.60
C ALA A 457 -4.80 -17.26 3.55
N TYR A 458 -4.20 -18.38 3.16
CA TYR A 458 -2.99 -18.87 3.81
C TYR A 458 -1.81 -18.00 3.38
N THR A 459 -1.24 -17.26 4.32
CA THR A 459 0.03 -16.57 4.11
C THR A 459 1.15 -17.58 3.90
N ILE A 460 1.87 -17.46 2.79
CA ILE A 460 3.23 -17.99 2.68
C ILE A 460 4.07 -17.21 3.69
N GLU A 461 4.26 -17.74 4.89
CA GLU A 461 5.01 -17.05 5.93
C GLU A 461 6.50 -16.95 5.57
N LYS A 462 6.95 -15.73 5.25
CA LYS A 462 8.36 -15.37 5.26
C LYS A 462 8.80 -15.15 6.72
N GLY A 463 9.14 -16.23 7.43
CA GLY A 463 9.49 -16.16 8.85
C GLY A 463 10.29 -17.35 9.36
N GLY A 464 11.59 -17.39 9.07
CA GLY A 464 12.49 -18.46 9.53
C GLY A 464 13.58 -18.79 8.50
N SER A 465 14.49 -19.71 8.83
CA SER A 465 15.61 -20.15 7.98
C SER A 465 15.18 -21.06 6.81
N GLY A 466 14.11 -20.68 6.13
CA GLY A 466 13.60 -21.33 4.92
C GLY A 466 12.09 -21.18 4.74
N ASN A 467 11.64 -20.99 3.51
CA ASN A 467 10.21 -21.08 3.16
C ASN A 467 9.71 -22.53 3.38
N GLY A 468 8.69 -22.73 4.21
CA GLY A 468 8.09 -24.04 4.54
C GLY A 468 7.32 -24.03 5.86
N ILE A 469 6.53 -25.07 6.14
CA ILE A 469 5.78 -25.22 7.40
C ILE A 469 6.61 -26.08 8.37
N ASN A 470 6.92 -25.52 9.54
CA ASN A 470 7.61 -26.22 10.64
C ASN A 470 6.64 -26.42 11.81
N LEU A 471 6.26 -27.67 12.08
CA LEU A 471 5.30 -28.03 13.14
C LEU A 471 5.96 -28.42 14.49
N GLY A 472 7.28 -28.30 14.61
CA GLY A 472 8.01 -28.61 15.85
C GLY A 472 8.90 -29.85 15.78
N SER A 473 9.61 -30.16 16.87
CA SER A 473 10.73 -31.11 16.93
C SER A 473 10.37 -32.60 16.78
N SER A 474 9.09 -32.94 16.61
CA SER A 474 8.59 -34.32 16.63
C SER A 474 7.74 -34.69 15.41
N VAL A 475 7.72 -33.82 14.38
CA VAL A 475 6.80 -33.93 13.23
C VAL A 475 7.54 -33.74 11.89
N ILE A 476 6.95 -34.31 10.84
CA ILE A 476 7.47 -34.27 9.47
C ILE A 476 7.52 -32.81 8.98
N SER A 477 8.65 -32.39 8.41
CA SER A 477 8.82 -31.05 7.86
C SER A 477 8.65 -31.05 6.33
N ILE A 478 7.90 -30.08 5.80
CA ILE A 478 7.48 -30.02 4.38
C ILE A 478 7.66 -28.60 3.81
N ARG A 479 8.06 -28.46 2.53
CA ARG A 479 8.22 -27.14 1.86
C ARG A 479 7.19 -26.78 0.78
N PHE A 480 6.41 -27.74 0.30
CA PHE A 480 5.15 -27.51 -0.40
C PHE A 480 4.13 -28.49 0.16
N GLY A 481 3.04 -28.05 0.79
CA GLY A 481 2.16 -28.98 1.49
C GLY A 481 0.85 -28.44 2.01
N VAL A 482 -0.01 -29.35 2.48
CA VAL A 482 -1.10 -29.05 3.42
C VAL A 482 -1.13 -30.14 4.48
N MET A 483 -1.14 -29.75 5.75
CA MET A 483 -1.27 -30.63 6.93
C MET A 483 -2.36 -30.05 7.85
N THR A 484 -3.10 -30.91 8.53
CA THR A 484 -4.16 -30.65 9.53
C THR A 484 -4.22 -31.89 10.43
N ASN A 485 -4.80 -31.89 11.63
CA ASN A 485 -5.55 -30.85 12.35
C ASN A 485 -4.96 -30.63 13.76
N ASN A 486 -5.43 -29.59 14.47
CA ASN A 486 -4.94 -29.21 15.81
C ASN A 486 -5.85 -29.74 16.93
N GLU A 487 -5.97 -31.07 17.04
CA GLU A 487 -6.76 -31.76 18.07
C GLU A 487 -5.87 -32.13 19.28
N ASN A 488 -6.13 -31.54 20.45
CA ASN A 488 -5.58 -32.00 21.72
C ASN A 488 -6.52 -33.06 22.34
N ASN A 489 -6.26 -34.36 22.19
CA ASN A 489 -6.99 -35.38 22.96
C ASN A 489 -6.23 -36.71 23.12
N GLU A 490 -6.00 -37.16 24.37
CA GLU A 490 -5.10 -38.29 24.70
C GLU A 490 -5.70 -39.71 24.51
N ILE A 491 -6.91 -39.87 23.96
CA ILE A 491 -7.68 -41.12 24.16
C ILE A 491 -8.04 -41.88 22.87
N PHE A 492 -8.12 -41.25 21.69
CA PHE A 492 -8.57 -41.93 20.46
C PHE A 492 -7.77 -41.57 19.21
N ASN A 493 -7.60 -42.57 18.34
CA ASN A 493 -6.61 -42.60 17.28
C ASN A 493 -7.18 -42.11 15.92
N THR A 494 -7.43 -40.80 15.80
CA THR A 494 -8.07 -40.23 14.60
C THR A 494 -7.11 -39.60 13.59
N SER A 495 -7.39 -39.83 12.32
CA SER A 495 -6.60 -39.52 11.12
C SER A 495 -6.50 -38.05 10.69
N ASP A 496 -5.54 -37.82 9.77
CA ASP A 496 -5.63 -36.99 8.52
C ASP A 496 -5.06 -35.56 8.51
N SER A 497 -3.85 -35.40 7.94
CA SER A 497 -3.64 -34.82 6.59
C SER A 497 -2.17 -34.83 6.12
N GLY A 498 -1.95 -34.73 4.79
CA GLY A 498 -0.66 -34.41 4.18
C GLY A 498 -0.75 -34.16 2.68
N ILE A 499 0.07 -33.23 2.15
CA ILE A 499 0.52 -33.11 0.74
C ILE A 499 1.97 -32.59 0.79
N GLY A 500 2.82 -32.89 -0.22
CA GLY A 500 4.28 -32.74 -0.08
C GLY A 500 5.09 -32.53 -1.36
N ILE A 501 5.95 -31.50 -1.38
CA ILE A 501 7.24 -31.49 -2.10
C ILE A 501 8.32 -31.02 -1.11
N GLY A 502 9.40 -31.77 -1.02
CA GLY A 502 10.47 -31.57 -0.05
C GLY A 502 10.09 -31.99 1.36
N ILE A 503 10.28 -33.28 1.67
CA ILE A 503 9.95 -33.92 2.95
C ILE A 503 11.24 -34.32 3.70
N ALA A 504 11.26 -34.20 5.03
CA ALA A 504 12.29 -34.77 5.90
C ALA A 504 11.67 -35.63 7.02
N ASN A 505 12.25 -36.82 7.25
CA ASN A 505 11.93 -37.70 8.38
C ASN A 505 12.94 -37.46 9.51
N ILE A 506 12.46 -37.28 10.75
CA ILE A 506 13.27 -36.98 11.94
C ILE A 506 13.23 -38.15 12.96
N GLN A 507 13.27 -39.39 12.48
CA GLN A 507 13.43 -40.59 13.31
C GLN A 507 14.57 -41.47 12.80
N GLN A 508 15.79 -41.13 13.21
CA GLN A 508 16.61 -42.01 14.07
C GLN A 508 17.90 -41.30 14.50
N SER A 509 18.04 -41.06 15.80
CA SER A 509 19.34 -40.85 16.44
C SER A 509 19.47 -41.72 17.68
N SER A 510 20.55 -42.50 17.73
CA SER A 510 21.11 -43.21 18.90
C SER A 510 20.24 -44.27 19.61
N ALA A 511 20.57 -45.53 19.31
CA ALA A 511 20.77 -46.65 20.24
C ALA A 511 19.71 -46.93 21.34
N GLY A 512 18.84 -47.91 21.07
CA GLY A 512 18.06 -48.64 22.06
C GLY A 512 17.66 -50.02 21.54
N ASN A 513 18.48 -51.05 21.79
CA ASN A 513 18.15 -52.43 21.43
C ASN A 513 16.96 -52.92 22.27
N ILE A 514 15.85 -53.28 21.63
CA ILE A 514 14.91 -54.26 22.18
C ILE A 514 14.68 -55.32 21.10
N SER A 515 14.89 -56.58 21.50
CA SER A 515 14.98 -57.73 20.61
C SER A 515 13.68 -58.54 20.56
N SER A 516 13.62 -59.37 19.52
CA SER A 516 12.84 -60.61 19.40
C SER A 516 11.38 -60.54 18.90
N GLY A 517 11.04 -61.55 18.09
CA GLY A 517 9.83 -62.33 18.37
C GLY A 517 8.56 -61.91 17.66
N ASN A 518 8.46 -62.25 16.37
CA ASN A 518 7.23 -62.28 15.57
C ASN A 518 5.93 -62.60 16.34
N SER A 519 4.87 -61.86 15.99
CA SER A 519 3.42 -62.16 16.08
C SER A 519 2.57 -61.48 17.17
N THR A 520 1.43 -60.94 16.69
CA THR A 520 0.23 -60.46 17.41
C THR A 520 0.34 -59.21 18.29
N CYS A 521 0.22 -58.05 17.62
CA CYS A 521 -0.58 -56.88 18.00
C CYS A 521 -0.47 -56.34 19.44
N LEU A 522 0.38 -55.32 19.60
CA LEU A 522 0.22 -54.26 20.61
C LEU A 522 0.70 -52.89 20.06
N ASP A 523 0.54 -52.68 18.75
CA ASP A 523 0.81 -51.41 18.05
C ASP A 523 -0.50 -50.63 17.83
N CYS A 524 -0.87 -49.78 18.79
CA CYS A 524 -2.00 -48.86 18.67
C CYS A 524 -1.54 -47.43 18.32
N ILE A 525 -0.90 -47.27 17.15
CA ILE A 525 -0.78 -45.98 16.46
C ILE A 525 -1.20 -46.16 15.00
N GLN A 526 -2.49 -46.45 14.81
CA GLN A 526 -3.19 -45.96 13.61
C GLN A 526 -3.38 -44.44 13.84
N SER A 527 -3.33 -43.54 12.86
CA SER A 527 -4.33 -43.44 11.79
C SER A 527 -3.91 -42.38 10.76
N CYS A 528 -4.18 -42.65 9.48
CA CYS A 528 -3.73 -41.95 8.26
C CYS A 528 -2.39 -41.21 8.29
N SER A 529 -1.33 -41.97 8.05
CA SER A 529 -0.20 -41.49 7.25
C SER A 529 -0.43 -41.89 5.79
N ILE A 530 -0.64 -40.94 4.88
CA ILE A 530 -0.47 -41.21 3.43
C ILE A 530 1.03 -41.33 3.16
N TYR A 531 1.57 -42.53 3.37
CA TYR A 531 2.92 -42.90 3.00
C TYR A 531 3.03 -43.01 1.48
N THR A 532 3.59 -41.98 0.84
CA THR A 532 4.08 -42.03 -0.55
C THR A 532 5.59 -41.82 -0.55
N GLY A 533 6.29 -42.79 0.04
CA GLY A 533 7.73 -42.72 0.27
C GLY A 533 8.25 -43.89 1.09
N THR A 534 8.05 -45.12 0.59
CA THR A 534 8.70 -46.29 1.17
C THR A 534 10.18 -46.33 0.77
N ASN A 535 11.06 -46.31 1.76
CA ASN A 535 12.46 -46.75 1.68
C ASN A 535 13.23 -46.30 0.42
N GLY A 536 13.48 -44.99 0.30
CA GLY A 536 14.44 -44.43 -0.65
C GLY A 536 13.95 -44.20 -2.08
N ASN A 537 12.75 -44.66 -2.44
CA ASN A 537 12.15 -44.42 -3.76
C ASN A 537 11.08 -43.32 -3.67
N GLY A 538 11.40 -42.13 -4.22
CA GLY A 538 10.48 -41.00 -4.28
C GLY A 538 9.46 -41.09 -5.42
N PHE A 539 8.57 -40.09 -5.50
CA PHE A 539 7.64 -39.93 -6.61
C PHE A 539 8.37 -39.94 -7.97
N TYR A 540 7.79 -40.61 -8.97
CA TYR A 540 8.34 -40.63 -10.33
C TYR A 540 8.03 -39.35 -11.10
N LYS A 541 6.82 -38.78 -10.94
CA LYS A 541 6.42 -37.49 -11.52
C LYS A 541 5.43 -36.75 -10.61
N ALA A 542 5.64 -35.45 -10.41
CA ALA A 542 4.69 -34.52 -9.80
C ALA A 542 4.79 -33.16 -10.51
N ILE A 543 3.67 -32.68 -11.05
CA ILE A 543 3.58 -31.43 -11.82
C ILE A 543 2.65 -30.48 -11.08
N LEU A 544 3.10 -29.24 -10.86
CA LEU A 544 2.38 -28.23 -10.10
C LEU A 544 2.01 -27.03 -10.98
N TRP A 545 0.72 -26.72 -10.95
CA TRP A 545 0.08 -25.66 -11.70
C TRP A 545 -0.57 -24.63 -10.78
N ALA A 546 -0.65 -23.39 -11.25
CA ALA A 546 -1.30 -22.28 -10.54
C ALA A 546 -2.07 -21.36 -11.50
N ARG A 547 -3.19 -20.80 -11.05
CA ARG A 547 -4.02 -19.86 -11.84
C ARG A 547 -4.78 -18.85 -10.98
#